data_AF-A0A9P8H5Y6-F1
#
_entry.id   AF-A0A9P8H5Y6-F1
#
_cell.length_a   1.000
_cell.length_b   1.000
_cell.length_c   1.000
_cell.angle_alpha   90.00
_cell.angle_beta   90.00
_cell.angle_gamma   90.00
#
_symmetry.space_group_name_H-M   'P 1'
#
loop_
_entity.id
_entity.type
_entity.pdbx_description
1 polymer ?
#
loop_
_entity_poly.entity_id
_entity_poly.type
_entity_poly.pdbx_seq_one_letter_code
_entity_poly.pdbx_strand_id
1 'polypeptide(L)'
;MYAITGEDVARAASWLLGWSYFTSWSLSFYPQPLRCWKYRSTRGITVDFPLLNIVGFTSYFISTTAFLFAPKIRQQYAIRHPSAPEPTVRFNDLIFALHGTIICFLFYSQFYPRLWNFEVVKGQRASAGALGIFYGSIIGVSITALLVSLFKGGRDTPDSWAEIDIIYAFSYVKLIITLSKYAPQAWYNYKIKSTAGWAIDMIWCDFIGGILSLLQLVIDSALEADWSGITGNPAKLFLAVFSLCFDTVFFVQHYVLYKGKALPKEDEEQALLAE
;
A
#
# COMPACT_ATOMS: atom_id res chain seq x y z
N MET A 1 17.39 28.46 -31.28
CA MET A 1 17.66 27.03 -31.02
C MET A 1 17.73 26.90 -29.49
N TYR A 2 16.70 26.35 -28.85
CA TYR A 2 16.73 26.20 -27.38
C TYR A 2 17.80 25.17 -27.03
N ALA A 3 18.82 25.58 -26.28
CA ALA A 3 19.85 24.67 -25.80
C ALA A 3 19.25 23.86 -24.65
N ILE A 4 19.10 22.54 -24.84
CA ILE A 4 18.66 21.63 -23.79
C ILE A 4 19.77 21.56 -22.75
N THR A 5 19.48 21.96 -21.52
CA THR A 5 20.44 21.91 -20.41
C THR A 5 20.44 20.52 -19.75
N GLY A 6 21.51 20.20 -19.00
CA GLY A 6 21.54 18.97 -18.20
C GLY A 6 20.41 18.92 -17.15
N GLU A 7 19.98 20.08 -16.66
CA GLU A 7 18.85 20.22 -15.75
C GLU A 7 17.52 19.87 -16.43
N ASP A 8 17.32 20.30 -17.68
CA ASP A 8 16.13 19.95 -18.47
C ASP A 8 16.03 18.43 -18.69
N VAL A 9 17.17 17.78 -18.98
CA VAL A 9 17.24 16.32 -19.14
C VAL A 9 16.91 15.61 -17.82
N ALA A 10 17.46 16.07 -16.70
CA ALA A 10 17.21 15.49 -15.39
C ALA A 10 15.74 15.64 -14.95
N ARG A 11 15.13 16.80 -15.20
CA ARG A 11 13.69 17.04 -14.95
C ARG A 11 12.82 16.14 -15.82
N ALA A 12 13.14 15.98 -17.10
CA ALA A 12 12.43 15.06 -17.98
C ALA A 12 12.58 13.59 -17.53
N ALA A 13 13.79 13.19 -17.10
CA ALA A 13 14.05 11.86 -16.56
C ALA A 13 13.25 11.61 -15.27
N SER A 14 13.27 12.53 -14.32
CA SER A 14 12.44 12.45 -13.10
C SER A 14 10.96 12.32 -13.44
N TRP A 15 10.45 13.11 -14.40
CA TRP A 15 9.06 13.02 -14.83
C TRP A 15 8.72 11.65 -15.45
N LEU A 16 9.59 11.11 -16.30
CA LEU A 16 9.41 9.79 -16.90
C LEU A 16 9.47 8.66 -15.86
N LEU A 17 10.40 8.73 -14.91
CA LEU A 17 10.49 7.80 -13.78
C LEU A 17 9.21 7.87 -12.94
N GLY A 18 8.74 9.10 -12.67
CA GLY A 18 7.44 9.47 -12.13
C GLY A 18 6.28 8.62 -12.63
N TRP A 19 6.03 8.73 -13.93
CA TRP A 19 4.96 7.98 -14.58
C TRP A 19 5.24 6.48 -14.62
N SER A 20 6.50 6.08 -14.81
CA SER A 20 6.86 4.67 -14.91
C SER A 20 6.59 3.92 -13.61
N TYR A 21 7.04 4.42 -12.45
CA TYR A 21 6.75 3.74 -11.18
C TYR A 21 5.25 3.79 -10.84
N PHE A 22 4.56 4.89 -11.16
CA PHE A 22 3.12 5.00 -10.96
C PHE A 22 2.37 3.93 -11.75
N THR A 23 2.74 3.74 -13.01
CA THR A 23 2.20 2.69 -13.87
C THR A 23 2.56 1.30 -13.33
N SER A 24 3.81 1.06 -12.94
CA SER A 24 4.22 -0.23 -12.36
C SER A 24 3.42 -0.59 -11.10
N TRP A 25 3.26 0.34 -10.15
CA TRP A 25 2.43 0.11 -8.97
C TRP A 25 0.94 -0.04 -9.30
N SER A 26 0.43 0.68 -10.29
CA SER A 26 -0.97 0.50 -10.74
C SER A 26 -1.19 -0.87 -11.39
N LEU A 27 -0.21 -1.36 -12.14
CA LEU A 27 -0.28 -2.68 -12.77
C LEU A 27 -0.15 -3.82 -11.74
N SER A 28 0.51 -3.59 -10.60
CA SER A 28 0.71 -4.63 -9.58
C SER A 28 -0.61 -5.13 -8.95
N PHE A 29 -1.71 -4.39 -9.05
CA PHE A 29 -3.01 -4.81 -8.52
C PHE A 29 -3.66 -5.99 -9.28
N TYR A 30 -3.25 -6.24 -10.53
CA TYR A 30 -3.97 -7.14 -11.43
C TYR A 30 -3.48 -8.59 -11.47
N PRO A 31 -2.17 -8.90 -11.38
CA PRO A 31 -1.68 -10.26 -11.55
C PRO A 31 -2.34 -11.25 -10.60
N GLN A 32 -2.51 -10.90 -9.32
CA GLN A 32 -3.05 -11.81 -8.33
C GLN A 32 -4.55 -12.10 -8.53
N PRO A 33 -5.46 -11.12 -8.69
CA PRO A 33 -6.87 -11.38 -8.97
C PRO A 33 -7.11 -12.12 -10.29
N LEU A 34 -6.36 -11.78 -11.34
CA LEU A 34 -6.45 -12.45 -12.64
C LEU A 34 -5.99 -13.90 -12.57
N ARG A 35 -5.00 -14.18 -11.73
CA ARG A 35 -4.52 -15.54 -11.50
C ARG A 35 -5.54 -16.40 -10.77
N CYS A 36 -6.17 -15.87 -9.73
CA CYS A 36 -7.29 -16.53 -9.06
C CYS A 36 -8.44 -16.79 -10.04
N TRP A 37 -8.75 -15.83 -10.91
CA TRP A 37 -9.74 -16.03 -11.97
C TRP A 37 -9.36 -17.15 -12.93
N LYS A 38 -8.11 -17.16 -13.42
CA LYS A 38 -7.62 -18.14 -14.39
C LYS A 38 -7.67 -19.56 -13.83
N TYR A 39 -7.23 -19.75 -12.60
CA TYR A 39 -7.20 -21.07 -11.95
C TYR A 39 -8.49 -21.42 -11.20
N ARG A 40 -9.45 -20.49 -11.13
CA ARG A 40 -10.72 -20.63 -10.39
C ARG A 40 -10.50 -21.09 -8.94
N SER A 41 -9.44 -20.60 -8.31
CA SER A 41 -8.95 -21.06 -7.01
C SER A 41 -8.19 -19.95 -6.30
N THR A 42 -8.38 -19.82 -4.98
CA THR A 42 -7.62 -18.89 -4.12
C THR A 42 -6.51 -19.60 -3.32
N ARG A 43 -6.21 -20.85 -3.66
CA ARG A 43 -5.16 -21.62 -2.97
C ARG A 43 -3.78 -21.00 -3.14
N GLY A 44 -2.96 -21.09 -2.09
CA GLY A 44 -1.61 -20.54 -2.06
C GLY A 44 -1.52 -19.04 -1.77
N ILE A 45 -2.62 -18.42 -1.37
CA ILE A 45 -2.70 -16.99 -1.04
C ILE A 45 -3.47 -16.85 0.25
N THR A 46 -3.02 -15.98 1.13
CA THR A 46 -3.72 -15.63 2.37
C THR A 46 -4.84 -14.62 2.12
N VAL A 47 -5.94 -14.74 2.86
CA VAL A 47 -7.02 -13.74 2.86
C VAL A 47 -6.58 -12.41 3.50
N ASP A 48 -5.51 -12.44 4.30
CA ASP A 48 -4.91 -11.29 4.97
C ASP A 48 -4.48 -10.21 3.98
N PHE A 49 -3.82 -10.61 2.90
CA PHE A 49 -3.28 -9.66 1.93
C PHE A 49 -4.37 -8.77 1.31
N PRO A 50 -5.46 -9.29 0.70
CA PRO A 50 -6.54 -8.44 0.20
C PRO A 50 -7.30 -7.72 1.31
N LEU A 51 -7.52 -8.34 2.48
CA LEU A 51 -8.21 -7.70 3.61
C LEU A 51 -7.49 -6.43 4.08
N LEU A 52 -6.18 -6.54 4.32
CA LEU A 52 -5.37 -5.39 4.75
C LEU A 52 -5.33 -4.32 3.67
N ASN A 53 -5.16 -4.70 2.39
CA ASN A 53 -5.16 -3.72 1.31
C ASN A 53 -6.50 -2.97 1.17
N ILE A 54 -7.66 -3.61 1.41
CA ILE A 54 -8.95 -2.89 1.47
C ILE A 54 -8.91 -1.77 2.50
N VAL A 55 -8.46 -2.06 3.73
CA VAL A 55 -8.36 -1.05 4.80
C VAL A 55 -7.42 0.07 4.39
N GLY A 56 -6.24 -0.29 3.86
CA GLY A 56 -5.25 0.69 3.44
C GLY A 56 -5.75 1.60 2.33
N PHE A 57 -6.24 1.04 1.21
CA PHE A 57 -6.68 1.83 0.07
C PHE A 57 -7.97 2.61 0.35
N THR A 58 -8.90 2.07 1.14
CA THR A 58 -10.09 2.83 1.57
C THR A 58 -9.66 4.03 2.42
N SER A 59 -8.74 3.84 3.36
CA SER A 59 -8.22 4.93 4.20
C SER A 59 -7.52 6.00 3.36
N TYR A 60 -6.74 5.57 2.36
CA TYR A 60 -6.07 6.48 1.44
C TYR A 60 -7.07 7.23 0.55
N PHE A 61 -8.12 6.57 0.08
CA PHE A 61 -9.18 7.21 -0.70
C PHE A 61 -9.93 8.27 0.12
N ILE A 62 -10.25 7.96 1.38
CA ILE A 62 -10.87 8.92 2.31
C ILE A 62 -9.95 10.12 2.52
N SER A 63 -8.67 9.90 2.83
CA SER A 63 -7.75 11.00 3.14
C SER A 63 -7.45 11.88 1.93
N THR A 64 -7.22 11.27 0.76
CA THR A 64 -6.99 12.01 -0.48
C THR A 64 -8.21 12.82 -0.91
N THR A 65 -9.42 12.25 -0.80
CA THR A 65 -10.68 12.98 -1.05
C THR A 65 -10.81 14.20 -0.14
N ALA A 66 -10.53 14.03 1.16
CA ALA A 66 -10.63 15.12 2.13
C ALA A 66 -9.60 16.24 1.84
N PHE A 67 -8.34 15.88 1.58
CA PHE A 67 -7.30 16.88 1.26
C PHE A 67 -7.56 17.62 -0.06
N LEU A 68 -8.22 16.99 -1.04
CA LEU A 68 -8.53 17.63 -2.31
C LEU A 68 -9.76 18.55 -2.22
N PHE A 69 -10.85 18.05 -1.63
CA PHE A 69 -12.16 18.66 -1.81
C PHE A 69 -12.75 19.31 -0.55
N ALA A 70 -12.27 18.99 0.66
CA ALA A 70 -12.85 19.55 1.88
C ALA A 70 -12.18 20.90 2.23
N PRO A 71 -12.87 22.06 2.08
CA PRO A 71 -12.24 23.36 2.27
C PRO A 71 -11.74 23.55 3.71
N LYS A 72 -12.48 23.00 4.68
CA LYS A 72 -12.11 23.03 6.10
C LYS A 72 -10.79 22.30 6.39
N ILE A 73 -10.61 21.11 5.83
CA ILE A 73 -9.39 20.32 6.02
C ILE A 73 -8.20 21.04 5.39
N ARG A 74 -8.38 21.66 4.22
CA ARG A 74 -7.34 22.46 3.56
C ARG A 74 -6.97 23.71 4.36
N GLN A 75 -7.96 24.39 4.94
CA GLN A 75 -7.71 25.53 5.83
C GLN A 75 -6.92 25.09 7.08
N GLN A 76 -7.34 24.00 7.73
CA GLN A 76 -6.63 23.45 8.89
C GLN A 76 -5.21 23.01 8.54
N TYR A 77 -5.00 22.47 7.34
CA TYR A 77 -3.68 22.14 6.83
C TYR A 77 -2.82 23.41 6.66
N ALA A 78 -3.37 24.46 6.04
CA ALA A 78 -2.66 25.72 5.83
C ALA A 78 -2.23 26.40 7.14
N ILE A 79 -3.07 26.32 8.18
CA ILE A 79 -2.75 26.82 9.53
C ILE A 79 -1.55 26.06 10.12
N ARG A 80 -1.48 24.74 9.92
CA ARG A 80 -0.40 23.89 10.45
C ARG A 80 0.90 23.98 9.64
N HIS A 81 0.81 24.30 8.35
CA HIS A 81 1.94 24.32 7.42
C HIS A 81 2.09 25.70 6.74
N PRO A 82 2.45 26.76 7.47
CA PRO A 82 2.48 28.12 6.93
C PRO A 82 3.50 28.30 5.77
N SER A 83 4.58 27.52 5.76
CA SER A 83 5.59 27.54 4.70
C SER A 83 5.15 26.79 3.43
N ALA A 84 4.16 25.90 3.54
CA ALA A 84 3.64 25.09 2.43
C ALA A 84 2.13 24.86 2.65
N PRO A 85 1.28 25.90 2.48
CA PRO A 85 -0.10 25.88 2.95
C PRO A 85 -1.04 25.00 2.10
N GLU A 86 -0.59 24.53 0.94
CA GLU A 86 -1.35 23.65 0.08
C GLU A 86 -0.95 22.19 0.29
N PRO A 87 -1.91 21.27 0.53
CA PRO A 87 -1.63 19.84 0.58
C PRO A 87 -0.96 19.36 -0.71
N THR A 88 -0.01 18.44 -0.58
CA THR A 88 0.71 17.86 -1.72
C THR A 88 -0.12 16.86 -2.53
N VAL A 89 -1.28 16.45 -2.01
CA VAL A 89 -2.20 15.49 -2.64
C VAL A 89 -2.72 16.04 -3.97
N ARG A 90 -2.70 15.20 -5.01
CA ARG A 90 -3.13 15.52 -6.37
C ARG A 90 -4.27 14.61 -6.82
N PHE A 91 -4.93 14.97 -7.93
CA PHE A 91 -6.09 14.24 -8.44
C PHE A 91 -5.75 12.81 -8.90
N ASN A 92 -4.55 12.57 -9.42
CA ASN A 92 -4.06 11.23 -9.74
C ASN A 92 -3.94 10.34 -8.50
N ASP A 93 -3.58 10.89 -7.33
CA ASP A 93 -3.54 10.14 -6.06
C ASP A 93 -4.92 9.62 -5.67
N LEU A 94 -5.95 10.45 -5.86
CA LEU A 94 -7.35 10.07 -5.63
C LEU A 94 -7.79 8.94 -6.56
N ILE A 95 -7.51 9.05 -7.86
CA ILE A 95 -7.88 8.03 -8.84
C ILE A 95 -7.14 6.72 -8.54
N PHE A 96 -5.87 6.78 -8.17
CA PHE A 96 -5.08 5.62 -7.76
C PHE A 96 -5.65 4.97 -6.49
N ALA A 97 -6.01 5.77 -5.48
CA ALA A 97 -6.62 5.28 -4.26
C ALA A 97 -7.98 4.61 -4.51
N LEU A 98 -8.83 5.22 -5.35
CA LEU A 98 -10.13 4.68 -5.75
C LEU A 98 -9.97 3.38 -6.54
N HIS A 99 -9.09 3.38 -7.53
CA HIS A 99 -8.77 2.22 -8.34
C HIS A 99 -8.30 1.05 -7.47
N GLY A 100 -7.30 1.30 -6.61
CA GLY A 100 -6.79 0.30 -5.69
C GLY A 100 -7.88 -0.24 -4.75
N THR A 101 -8.73 0.64 -4.23
CA THR A 101 -9.88 0.24 -3.40
C THR A 101 -10.78 -0.74 -4.14
N ILE A 102 -11.20 -0.40 -5.37
CA ILE A 102 -12.09 -1.24 -6.18
C ILE A 102 -11.45 -2.60 -6.47
N ILE A 103 -10.19 -2.64 -6.92
CA ILE A 103 -9.53 -3.91 -7.24
C ILE A 103 -9.31 -4.76 -6.00
N CYS A 104 -8.98 -4.16 -4.84
CA CYS A 104 -8.83 -4.90 -3.60
C CYS A 104 -10.17 -5.49 -3.11
N PHE A 105 -11.28 -4.77 -3.25
CA PHE A 105 -12.62 -5.32 -2.98
C PHE A 105 -12.96 -6.46 -3.94
N LEU A 106 -12.69 -6.29 -5.24
CA LEU A 106 -12.89 -7.34 -6.24
C LEU A 106 -12.07 -8.57 -5.88
N PHE A 107 -10.80 -8.40 -5.53
CA PHE A 107 -9.92 -9.49 -5.15
C PHE A 107 -10.40 -10.19 -3.87
N TYR A 108 -10.72 -9.44 -2.82
CA TYR A 108 -11.23 -10.01 -1.58
C TYR A 108 -12.54 -10.79 -1.79
N SER A 109 -13.41 -10.32 -2.69
CA SER A 109 -14.64 -11.02 -3.03
C SER A 109 -14.39 -12.43 -3.60
N GLN A 110 -13.23 -12.69 -4.21
CA GLN A 110 -12.85 -14.00 -4.77
C GLN A 110 -12.69 -15.09 -3.70
N PHE A 111 -12.51 -14.72 -2.43
CA PHE A 111 -12.46 -15.65 -1.30
C PHE A 111 -13.84 -16.14 -0.85
N TYR A 112 -14.92 -15.67 -1.49
CA TYR A 112 -16.29 -16.08 -1.18
C TYR A 112 -16.82 -17.03 -2.27
N PRO A 113 -16.89 -18.36 -2.01
CA PRO A 113 -17.33 -19.33 -3.00
C PRO A 113 -18.71 -19.03 -3.59
N ARG A 114 -19.62 -18.44 -2.79
CA ARG A 114 -20.98 -18.07 -3.22
C ARG A 114 -21.02 -17.06 -4.37
N LEU A 115 -19.99 -16.23 -4.53
CA LEU A 115 -19.93 -15.21 -5.57
C LEU A 115 -19.24 -15.72 -6.85
N TRP A 116 -18.23 -16.57 -6.71
CA TRP A 116 -17.29 -16.90 -7.80
C TRP A 116 -17.24 -18.38 -8.18
N ASN A 117 -17.76 -19.28 -7.33
CA ASN A 117 -17.55 -20.73 -7.43
C ASN A 117 -16.05 -21.09 -7.55
N PHE A 118 -15.19 -20.37 -6.83
CA PHE A 118 -13.77 -20.70 -6.75
C PHE A 118 -13.53 -21.75 -5.67
N GLU A 119 -12.52 -22.58 -5.89
CA GLU A 119 -11.97 -23.44 -4.85
C GLU A 119 -11.29 -22.57 -3.78
N VAL A 120 -11.72 -22.73 -2.52
CA VAL A 120 -11.19 -22.00 -1.36
C VAL A 120 -10.83 -23.03 -0.29
N VAL A 121 -9.70 -22.84 0.39
CA VAL A 121 -9.24 -23.73 1.45
C VAL A 121 -10.24 -23.71 2.62
N LYS A 122 -10.68 -24.88 3.08
CA LYS A 122 -11.62 -24.96 4.22
C LYS A 122 -10.97 -24.35 5.46
N GLY A 123 -11.72 -23.50 6.15
CA GLY A 123 -11.25 -22.84 7.37
C GLY A 123 -10.28 -21.67 7.13
N GLN A 124 -10.04 -21.28 5.87
CA GLN A 124 -9.25 -20.09 5.56
C GLN A 124 -9.90 -18.84 6.17
N ARG A 125 -9.21 -18.24 7.15
CA ARG A 125 -9.66 -17.05 7.88
C ARG A 125 -8.50 -16.07 7.99
N ALA A 126 -8.84 -14.81 8.27
CA ALA A 126 -7.83 -13.81 8.51
C ALA A 126 -7.03 -14.15 9.77
N SER A 127 -5.71 -13.98 9.71
CA SER A 127 -4.84 -14.23 10.85
C SER A 127 -5.12 -13.26 11.99
N ALA A 128 -4.78 -13.65 13.22
CA ALA A 128 -4.91 -12.78 14.39
C ALA A 128 -4.13 -11.47 14.22
N GLY A 129 -2.97 -11.51 13.55
CA GLY A 129 -2.18 -10.31 13.23
C GLY A 129 -2.92 -9.38 12.27
N ALA A 130 -3.47 -9.92 11.17
CA ALA A 130 -4.22 -9.12 10.21
C ALA A 130 -5.51 -8.53 10.83
N LEU A 131 -6.24 -9.32 11.63
CA LEU A 131 -7.40 -8.85 12.37
C LEU A 131 -7.03 -7.79 13.42
N GLY A 132 -5.89 -7.96 14.11
CA GLY A 132 -5.36 -6.97 15.04
C GLY A 132 -5.09 -5.63 14.36
N ILE A 133 -4.49 -5.65 13.16
CA ILE A 133 -4.27 -4.44 12.37
C ILE A 133 -5.59 -3.85 11.87
N PHE A 134 -6.53 -4.68 11.41
CA PHE A 134 -7.86 -4.27 10.96
C PHE A 134 -8.63 -3.54 12.07
N TYR A 135 -8.85 -4.21 13.21
CA TYR A 135 -9.57 -3.63 14.34
C TYR A 135 -8.78 -2.49 14.99
N GLY A 136 -7.46 -2.61 15.09
CA GLY A 136 -6.59 -1.56 15.59
C GLY A 136 -6.69 -0.28 14.76
N SER A 137 -6.82 -0.39 13.44
CA SER A 137 -7.04 0.75 12.55
C SER A 137 -8.39 1.44 12.82
N ILE A 138 -9.46 0.65 12.98
CA ILE A 138 -10.79 1.17 13.30
C ILE A 138 -10.77 1.87 14.67
N ILE A 139 -10.20 1.22 15.68
CA ILE A 139 -10.10 1.76 17.04
C ILE A 139 -9.23 3.03 17.04
N GLY A 140 -8.08 3.03 16.37
CA GLY A 140 -7.19 4.19 16.30
C GLY A 140 -7.86 5.42 15.69
N VAL A 141 -8.58 5.24 14.58
CA VAL A 141 -9.37 6.33 13.96
C VAL A 141 -10.51 6.78 14.88
N SER A 142 -11.20 5.84 15.54
CA SER A 142 -12.31 6.13 16.45
C SER A 142 -11.86 6.90 17.70
N ILE A 143 -10.71 6.52 18.27
CA ILE A 143 -10.07 7.24 19.39
C ILE A 143 -9.68 8.64 18.93
N THR A 144 -9.06 8.78 17.76
CA THR A 144 -8.70 10.10 17.21
C THR A 144 -9.94 10.98 17.04
N ALA A 145 -11.02 10.45 16.49
CA ALA A 145 -12.28 11.17 16.34
C ALA A 145 -12.90 11.56 17.70
N LEU A 146 -12.82 10.68 18.70
CA LEU A 146 -13.25 10.99 20.06
C LEU A 146 -12.41 12.12 20.67
N LEU A 147 -11.09 12.07 20.55
CA LEU A 147 -10.19 13.12 21.05
C LEU A 147 -10.47 14.46 20.38
N VAL A 148 -10.70 14.47 19.07
CA VAL A 148 -11.15 15.68 18.36
C VAL A 148 -12.48 16.16 18.92
N SER A 149 -13.46 15.28 19.14
CA SER A 149 -14.76 15.69 19.70
C SER A 149 -14.66 16.29 21.11
N LEU A 150 -13.78 15.75 21.96
CA LEU A 150 -13.62 16.17 23.36
C LEU A 150 -12.74 17.41 23.55
N PHE A 151 -11.68 17.54 22.75
CA PHE A 151 -10.61 18.51 22.97
C PHE A 151 -10.49 19.57 21.88
N LYS A 152 -11.35 19.55 20.87
CA LYS A 152 -11.39 20.60 19.87
C LYS A 152 -11.76 21.94 20.52
N GLY A 153 -10.81 22.87 20.48
CA GLY A 153 -10.99 24.22 20.97
C GLY A 153 -11.96 25.03 20.10
N GLY A 154 -12.34 26.22 20.57
CA GLY A 154 -13.21 27.13 19.82
C GLY A 154 -12.56 27.81 18.60
N ARG A 155 -11.24 27.68 18.42
CA ARG A 155 -10.49 28.21 17.27
C ARG A 155 -9.46 27.18 16.80
N ASP A 156 -9.32 27.06 15.49
CA ASP A 156 -8.29 26.22 14.87
C ASP A 156 -6.93 26.91 15.02
N THR A 157 -6.06 26.34 15.86
CA THR A 157 -4.64 26.71 16.01
C THR A 157 -3.74 25.55 15.55
N PRO A 158 -2.45 25.79 15.26
CA PRO A 158 -1.54 24.74 14.78
C PRO A 158 -1.50 23.50 15.69
N ASP A 159 -1.54 23.70 17.01
CA ASP A 159 -1.43 22.63 18.01
C ASP A 159 -2.78 22.09 18.51
N SER A 160 -3.90 22.65 18.04
CA SER A 160 -5.23 22.23 18.48
C SER A 160 -5.70 20.97 17.77
N TRP A 161 -6.45 20.13 18.49
CA TRP A 161 -7.22 19.03 17.91
C TRP A 161 -8.25 19.57 16.92
N ALA A 162 -8.25 19.03 15.71
CA ALA A 162 -9.08 19.46 14.61
C ALA A 162 -9.46 18.28 13.70
N GLU A 163 -10.44 18.45 12.81
CA GLU A 163 -10.90 17.37 11.92
C GLU A 163 -9.79 16.81 11.03
N ILE A 164 -8.79 17.62 10.68
CA ILE A 164 -7.58 17.17 9.97
C ILE A 164 -6.84 16.03 10.69
N ASP A 165 -6.91 15.92 12.02
CA ASP A 165 -6.27 14.83 12.77
C ASP A 165 -6.90 13.47 12.43
N ILE A 166 -8.22 13.44 12.20
CA ILE A 166 -8.92 12.23 11.74
C ILE A 166 -8.42 11.84 10.35
N ILE A 167 -8.21 12.83 9.48
CA ILE A 167 -7.70 12.61 8.12
C ILE A 167 -6.24 12.13 8.13
N TYR A 168 -5.42 12.64 9.05
CA TYR A 168 -4.08 12.13 9.30
C TYR A 168 -4.11 10.69 9.84
N ALA A 169 -5.03 10.36 10.75
CA ALA A 169 -5.20 8.98 11.23
C ALA A 169 -5.47 8.00 10.08
N PHE A 170 -6.36 8.34 9.13
CA PHE A 170 -6.55 7.53 7.91
C PHE A 170 -5.27 7.41 7.06
N SER A 171 -4.49 8.48 6.94
CA SER A 171 -3.22 8.46 6.22
C SER A 171 -2.19 7.54 6.90
N TYR A 172 -2.12 7.56 8.24
CA TYR A 172 -1.28 6.65 9.01
C TYR A 172 -1.73 5.18 8.91
N VAL A 173 -3.04 4.92 8.91
CA VAL A 173 -3.57 3.57 8.65
C VAL A 173 -3.06 3.04 7.30
N LYS A 174 -3.13 3.84 6.24
CA LYS A 174 -2.57 3.45 4.92
C LYS A 174 -1.09 3.09 5.03
N LEU A 175 -0.30 3.87 5.76
CA LEU A 175 1.13 3.61 5.95
C LEU A 175 1.37 2.29 6.70
N ILE A 176 0.71 2.08 7.85
CA ILE A 176 0.81 0.84 8.64
C ILE A 176 0.46 -0.39 7.81
N ILE A 177 -0.61 -0.31 7.03
CA ILE A 177 -1.02 -1.39 6.13
C ILE A 177 0.06 -1.65 5.07
N THR A 178 0.63 -0.62 4.48
CA THR A 178 1.64 -0.78 3.42
C THR A 178 2.89 -1.48 3.93
N LEU A 179 3.27 -1.23 5.18
CA LEU A 179 4.41 -1.88 5.84
C LEU A 179 4.13 -3.32 6.30
N SER A 180 2.87 -3.68 6.53
CA SER A 180 2.50 -4.96 7.14
C SER A 180 1.85 -5.96 6.19
N LYS A 181 1.22 -5.51 5.09
CA LYS A 181 0.38 -6.34 4.20
C LYS A 181 1.08 -7.60 3.68
N TYR A 182 2.39 -7.55 3.46
CA TYR A 182 3.15 -8.66 2.88
C TYR A 182 3.60 -9.70 3.92
N ALA A 183 3.68 -9.33 5.19
CA ALA A 183 4.21 -10.21 6.23
C ALA A 183 3.42 -11.52 6.38
N PRO A 184 2.06 -11.52 6.40
CA PRO A 184 1.31 -12.77 6.51
C PRO A 184 1.55 -13.72 5.34
N GLN A 185 1.68 -13.18 4.11
CA GLN A 185 1.94 -14.00 2.93
C GLN A 185 3.35 -14.58 2.95
N ALA A 186 4.36 -13.79 3.32
CA ALA A 186 5.73 -14.27 3.44
C ALA A 186 5.83 -15.40 4.48
N TRP A 187 5.13 -15.25 5.61
CA TRP A 187 5.04 -16.30 6.62
C TRP A 187 4.31 -17.55 6.13
N TYR A 188 3.17 -17.39 5.45
CA TYR A 188 2.41 -18.49 4.89
C TYR A 188 3.25 -19.30 3.89
N ASN A 189 3.93 -18.65 2.94
CA ASN A 189 4.85 -19.30 2.00
C ASN A 189 5.95 -20.08 2.74
N TYR A 190 6.45 -19.54 3.86
CA TYR A 190 7.42 -20.22 4.70
C TYR A 190 6.85 -21.47 5.38
N LYS A 191 5.60 -21.46 5.83
CA LYS A 191 4.95 -22.62 6.45
C LYS A 191 4.65 -23.71 5.42
N ILE A 192 4.03 -23.36 4.30
CA ILE A 192 3.63 -24.34 3.27
C ILE A 192 4.78 -24.76 2.35
N LYS A 193 5.97 -24.16 2.52
CA LYS A 193 7.19 -24.40 1.72
C LYS A 193 6.95 -24.32 0.20
N SER A 194 6.04 -23.44 -0.22
CA SER A 194 5.61 -23.27 -1.60
C SER A 194 5.20 -21.83 -1.86
N THR A 195 5.34 -21.40 -3.11
CA THR A 195 4.82 -20.11 -3.61
C THR A 195 3.88 -20.30 -4.80
N ALA A 196 3.51 -21.54 -5.10
CA ALA A 196 2.43 -21.82 -6.03
C ALA A 196 1.13 -21.19 -5.48
N GLY A 197 0.32 -20.55 -6.32
CA GLY A 197 -0.80 -19.68 -5.88
C GLY A 197 -0.47 -18.17 -5.74
N TRP A 198 0.74 -17.81 -5.27
CA TRP A 198 1.25 -16.43 -5.25
C TRP A 198 1.80 -15.88 -6.59
N ALA A 199 1.24 -14.78 -7.09
CA ALA A 199 1.58 -14.14 -8.35
C ALA A 199 2.87 -13.33 -8.25
N ILE A 200 3.99 -13.94 -8.62
CA ILE A 200 5.31 -13.29 -8.57
C ILE A 200 5.41 -12.06 -9.50
N ASP A 201 4.60 -12.01 -10.56
CA ASP A 201 4.58 -10.88 -11.49
C ASP A 201 4.13 -9.57 -10.81
N MET A 202 3.24 -9.66 -9.81
CA MET A 202 2.88 -8.50 -8.97
C MET A 202 4.09 -7.99 -8.19
N ILE A 203 4.91 -8.88 -7.67
CA ILE A 203 6.12 -8.53 -6.91
C ILE A 203 7.16 -7.88 -7.83
N TRP A 204 7.29 -8.34 -9.08
CA TRP A 204 8.11 -7.66 -10.08
C TRP A 204 7.64 -6.23 -10.34
N CYS A 205 6.33 -6.03 -10.52
CA CYS A 205 5.78 -4.69 -10.68
C CYS A 205 6.03 -3.79 -9.45
N ASP A 206 5.89 -4.33 -8.23
CA ASP A 206 6.16 -3.60 -6.99
C ASP A 206 7.64 -3.23 -6.88
N PHE A 207 8.53 -4.18 -7.15
CA PHE A 207 9.98 -4.02 -7.09
C PHE A 207 10.49 -2.97 -8.09
N ILE A 208 10.03 -3.05 -9.35
CA ILE A 208 10.35 -2.07 -10.39
C ILE A 208 9.83 -0.69 -9.97
N GLY A 209 8.59 -0.61 -9.46
CA GLY A 209 8.04 0.63 -8.93
C GLY A 209 8.88 1.23 -7.80
N GLY A 210 9.31 0.39 -6.85
CA GLY A 210 10.18 0.78 -5.74
C GLY A 210 11.53 1.33 -6.21
N ILE A 211 12.21 0.65 -7.14
CA ILE A 211 13.50 1.12 -7.70
C ILE A 211 13.31 2.45 -8.43
N LEU A 212 12.34 2.54 -9.33
CA LEU A 212 12.10 3.74 -10.12
C LEU A 212 11.71 4.94 -9.24
N SER A 213 10.96 4.70 -8.16
CA SER A 213 10.62 5.72 -7.15
C SER A 213 11.85 6.23 -6.39
N LEU A 214 12.78 5.34 -6.02
CA LEU A 214 14.05 5.73 -5.38
C LEU A 214 14.97 6.49 -6.34
N LEU A 215 15.07 6.04 -7.60
CA LEU A 215 15.86 6.74 -8.62
C LEU A 215 15.33 8.14 -8.87
N GLN A 216 14.01 8.31 -8.93
CA GLN A 216 13.40 9.63 -9.04
C GLN A 216 13.76 10.51 -7.85
N LEU A 217 13.64 9.99 -6.62
CA LEU A 217 13.97 10.73 -5.40
C LEU A 217 15.43 11.20 -5.40
N VAL A 218 16.37 10.35 -5.84
CA VAL A 218 17.80 10.72 -5.97
C VAL A 218 18.00 11.84 -6.98
N ILE A 219 17.33 11.79 -8.14
CA ILE A 219 17.43 12.83 -9.16
C ILE A 219 16.85 14.15 -8.65
N ASP A 220 15.68 14.12 -8.01
CA ASP A 220 15.02 15.33 -7.49
C ASP A 220 15.89 15.99 -6.41
N SER A 221 16.45 15.23 -5.47
CA SER A 221 17.35 15.77 -4.44
C SER A 221 18.67 16.30 -5.01
N ALA A 222 19.19 15.67 -6.08
CA ALA A 222 20.37 16.18 -6.76
C ALA A 222 20.11 17.49 -7.51
N LEU A 223 18.91 17.66 -8.09
CA LEU A 223 18.48 18.89 -8.77
C LEU A 223 18.27 20.05 -7.80
N GLU A 224 17.76 19.78 -6.60
CA GLU A 224 17.56 20.79 -5.56
C GLU A 224 18.86 21.16 -4.83
N ALA A 225 19.98 20.48 -5.15
CA ALA A 225 21.26 20.57 -4.44
C ALA A 225 21.12 20.36 -2.91
N ASP A 226 20.02 19.72 -2.50
CA ASP A 226 19.63 19.50 -1.12
C ASP A 226 19.32 18.02 -0.89
N TRP A 227 20.30 17.34 -0.31
CA TRP A 227 20.17 15.94 0.10
C TRP A 227 19.24 15.79 1.32
N SER A 228 18.90 16.89 1.99
CA SER A 228 17.86 16.88 3.00
C SER A 228 16.54 16.43 2.42
N GLY A 229 16.28 16.55 1.11
CA GLY A 229 15.10 16.01 0.43
C GLY A 229 14.96 14.47 0.53
N ILE A 230 16.07 13.73 0.59
CA ILE A 230 16.06 12.27 0.81
C ILE A 230 15.61 11.96 2.25
N THR A 231 16.08 12.72 3.23
CA THR A 231 15.65 12.61 4.63
C THR A 231 14.33 13.34 4.93
N GLY A 232 13.93 14.25 4.05
CA GLY A 232 12.82 15.20 4.18
C GLY A 232 11.52 14.67 3.57
N ASN A 233 11.61 13.63 2.75
CA ASN A 233 10.50 12.73 2.43
C ASN A 233 10.75 11.32 3.02
N PRO A 234 10.83 11.19 4.35
CA PRO A 234 11.12 9.91 4.99
C PRO A 234 10.05 8.89 4.63
N ALA A 235 8.79 9.30 4.47
CA ALA A 235 7.70 8.41 4.09
C ALA A 235 7.97 7.72 2.74
N LYS A 236 8.32 8.45 1.67
CA LYS A 236 8.59 7.86 0.35
C LYS A 236 9.81 6.92 0.38
N LEU A 237 10.88 7.33 1.07
CA LEU A 237 12.08 6.52 1.25
C LEU A 237 11.76 5.22 2.02
N PHE A 238 11.10 5.32 3.17
CA PHE A 238 10.72 4.15 3.99
C PHE A 238 9.81 3.20 3.23
N LEU A 239 8.80 3.72 2.52
CA LEU A 239 7.87 2.90 1.74
C LEU A 239 8.59 2.10 0.65
N ALA A 240 9.47 2.76 -0.11
CA ALA A 240 10.21 2.07 -1.17
C ALA A 240 11.18 1.03 -0.59
N VAL A 241 11.92 1.36 0.47
CA VAL A 241 12.86 0.41 1.11
C VAL A 241 12.12 -0.81 1.68
N PHE A 242 11.02 -0.59 2.42
CA PHE A 242 10.26 -1.72 2.99
C PHE A 242 9.63 -2.62 1.92
N SER A 243 9.10 -2.03 0.84
CA SER A 243 8.60 -2.77 -0.32
C SER A 243 9.71 -3.64 -0.92
N LEU A 244 10.88 -3.06 -1.23
CA LEU A 244 12.02 -3.80 -1.79
C LEU A 244 12.53 -4.93 -0.88
N CYS A 245 12.49 -4.74 0.44
CA CYS A 245 12.83 -5.79 1.40
C CYS A 245 11.88 -6.99 1.30
N PHE A 246 10.57 -6.77 1.32
CA PHE A 246 9.59 -7.85 1.16
C PHE A 246 9.66 -8.50 -0.23
N ASP A 247 9.86 -7.71 -1.28
CA ASP A 247 10.00 -8.22 -2.63
C ASP A 247 11.22 -9.14 -2.75
N THR A 248 12.33 -8.76 -2.14
CA THR A 248 13.53 -9.62 -2.05
C THR A 248 13.23 -10.92 -1.32
N VAL A 249 12.49 -10.88 -0.21
CA VAL A 249 12.04 -12.10 0.50
C VAL A 249 11.20 -12.99 -0.43
N PHE A 250 10.25 -12.42 -1.17
CA PHE A 250 9.43 -13.19 -2.12
C PHE A 250 10.25 -13.76 -3.28
N PHE A 251 11.22 -13.02 -3.81
CA PHE A 251 12.12 -13.54 -4.84
C PHE A 251 12.96 -14.70 -4.33
N VAL A 252 13.51 -14.59 -3.11
CA VAL A 252 14.26 -15.69 -2.48
C VAL A 252 13.35 -16.89 -2.25
N GLN A 253 12.14 -16.69 -1.73
CA GLN A 253 11.17 -17.77 -1.54
C GLN A 253 10.80 -18.45 -2.87
N HIS A 254 10.55 -17.67 -3.92
CA HIS A 254 10.03 -18.16 -5.19
C HIS A 254 11.12 -18.81 -6.07
N TYR A 255 12.25 -18.12 -6.26
CA TYR A 255 13.29 -18.55 -7.21
C TYR A 255 14.38 -19.42 -6.58
N VAL A 256 14.57 -19.37 -5.26
CA VAL A 256 15.65 -20.10 -4.58
C VAL A 256 15.09 -21.22 -3.70
N LEU A 257 14.30 -20.90 -2.68
CA LEU A 257 13.92 -21.88 -1.64
C LEU A 257 12.83 -22.86 -2.10
N TYR A 258 11.83 -22.37 -2.84
CA TYR A 258 10.63 -23.13 -3.20
C TYR A 258 10.44 -23.25 -4.71
N LYS A 259 11.53 -23.15 -5.47
CA LYS A 259 11.52 -23.23 -6.92
C LYS A 259 10.87 -24.52 -7.41
N GLY A 260 9.80 -24.40 -8.19
CA GLY A 260 9.09 -25.53 -8.79
C GLY A 260 8.31 -26.40 -7.81
N LYS A 261 8.21 -26.03 -6.52
CA LYS A 261 7.39 -26.76 -5.57
C LYS A 261 5.91 -26.49 -5.84
N ALA A 262 5.13 -27.57 -5.98
CA ALA A 262 3.68 -27.49 -6.12
C ALA A 262 3.02 -27.05 -4.80
N LEU A 263 1.73 -26.77 -4.84
CA LEU A 263 0.94 -26.61 -3.61
C LEU A 263 0.84 -27.96 -2.89
N PRO A 264 1.01 -28.01 -1.56
CA PRO A 264 0.69 -29.20 -0.77
C PRO A 264 -0.77 -29.63 -0.96
N LYS A 265 -1.11 -30.87 -0.61
CA LYS A 265 -2.54 -31.25 -0.52
C LYS A 265 -3.22 -30.48 0.60
N GLU A 266 -4.53 -30.30 0.54
CA GLU A 266 -5.27 -29.49 1.53
C GLU A 266 -5.05 -29.99 2.97
N ASP A 267 -5.08 -31.31 3.19
CA ASP A 267 -4.86 -31.90 4.52
C ASP A 267 -3.43 -31.65 5.05
N GLU A 268 -2.44 -31.69 4.17
CA GLU A 268 -1.03 -31.40 4.49
C GLU A 268 -0.81 -29.92 4.75
N GLU A 269 -1.44 -29.05 3.95
CA GLU A 269 -1.44 -27.61 4.15
C GLU A 269 -2.02 -27.24 5.52
N GLN A 270 -3.13 -27.85 5.91
CA GLN A 270 -3.74 -27.63 7.23
C GLN A 270 -2.83 -28.10 8.37
N ALA A 271 -2.16 -29.24 8.22
CA ALA A 271 -1.20 -29.73 9.21
C ALA A 271 -0.02 -28.76 9.39
N LEU A 272 0.56 -28.28 8.29
CA LEU A 272 1.67 -27.32 8.31
C LEU A 272 1.31 -25.97 8.92
N LEU A 273 0.05 -25.56 8.85
CA LEU A 273 -0.44 -24.31 9.45
C LEU A 273 -0.80 -24.46 10.94
N ALA A 274 -0.94 -25.69 11.43
CA ALA A 274 -1.22 -25.99 12.83
C ALA A 274 0.05 -26.11 13.70
N GLU A 275 1.20 -26.43 13.08
CA GLU A 275 2.55 -26.34 13.65
C GLU A 275 3.04 -24.90 13.76
#